data_AF-A0A1B6F789-F1
#
_entry.id   AF-A0A1B6F789-F1
#
_cell.length_a   1.000
_cell.length_b   1.000
_cell.length_c   1.000
_cell.angle_alpha   90.00
_cell.angle_beta   90.00
_cell.angle_gamma   90.00
#
_symmetry.space_group_name_H-M   'P 1'
#
loop_
_entity.id
_entity.type
_entity.pdbx_description
1 polymer ?
#
loop_
_entity_poly.entity_id
_entity_poly.type
_entity_poly.pdbx_seq_one_letter_code
_entity_poly.pdbx_strand_id
1 'polypeptide(L)'
;TKINEDVGGGFVFGLIAGLMPIKDDVLAVWKRVFAVIASGMIAIASSNPKVGLPGTGPLSCIVSSFVAAMLWKMQLPLHSKMRVVDIIQMSWIVLCPMLFAFTGSDVDISILDLYTIQWMVSIVLLSICIRLLGCCLVLCCGQLNWKEIIFVGLIFQGKATNQAALAPQILYNAWYSEDPENINMAVESVTLAVLAIMICTPLAHLGAKLGGPCLLSKIPVIQDTEVISIPFSITSQLPVTELPNIHN
;
A
#
# COMPACT_ATOMS: atom_id res chain seq x y z
N THR A 1 19.42 15.76 2.18
CA THR A 1 20.19 15.20 1.05
C THR A 1 19.69 13.83 0.66
N LYS A 2 19.70 12.82 1.55
CA LYS A 2 19.23 11.44 1.26
C LYS A 2 17.86 11.31 0.57
N ILE A 3 16.84 12.06 0.99
CA ILE A 3 15.50 11.99 0.38
C ILE A 3 15.51 12.46 -1.08
N ASN A 4 16.25 13.53 -1.39
CA ASN A 4 16.33 14.05 -2.75
C ASN A 4 17.09 13.08 -3.66
N GLU A 5 18.08 12.39 -3.10
CA GLU A 5 18.85 11.36 -3.80
C GLU A 5 17.94 10.14 -4.09
N ASP A 6 17.13 9.68 -3.12
CA ASP A 6 16.19 8.55 -3.29
C ASP A 6 15.14 8.83 -4.38
N VAL A 7 14.63 10.07 -4.41
CA VAL A 7 13.68 10.49 -5.44
C VAL A 7 14.36 10.56 -6.81
N GLY A 8 15.60 11.06 -6.86
CA GLY A 8 16.39 11.11 -8.09
C GLY A 8 16.67 9.72 -8.68
N GLY A 9 17.15 8.79 -7.86
CA GLY A 9 17.40 7.40 -8.27
C GLY A 9 16.12 6.71 -8.74
N GLY A 10 15.03 6.87 -7.98
CA GLY A 10 13.72 6.33 -8.35
C GLY A 10 13.20 6.88 -9.68
N PHE A 11 13.42 8.17 -9.97
CA PHE A 11 13.05 8.78 -11.23
C PHE A 11 13.81 8.19 -12.43
N VAL A 12 15.14 8.01 -12.29
CA VAL A 12 15.98 7.42 -13.35
C VAL A 12 15.57 5.97 -13.63
N PHE A 13 15.45 5.13 -12.59
CA PHE A 13 15.02 3.74 -12.76
C PHE A 13 13.58 3.64 -13.29
N GLY A 14 12.70 4.54 -12.86
CA GLY A 14 11.33 4.63 -13.36
C GLY A 14 11.24 5.04 -14.83
N LEU A 15 12.11 5.93 -15.30
CA LEU A 15 12.23 6.26 -16.73
C LEU A 15 12.71 5.06 -17.53
N ILE A 16 13.73 4.34 -17.06
CA ILE A 16 14.25 3.15 -17.73
C ILE A 16 13.16 2.07 -17.85
N ALA A 17 12.45 1.78 -16.76
CA ALA A 17 11.33 0.84 -16.77
C ALA A 17 10.14 1.32 -17.63
N GLY A 18 9.87 2.62 -17.59
CA GLY A 18 8.80 3.28 -18.35
C GLY A 18 9.05 3.32 -19.86
N LEU A 19 10.31 3.42 -20.30
CA LEU A 19 10.73 3.45 -21.71
C LEU A 19 10.80 2.06 -22.35
N MET A 20 10.94 0.98 -21.56
CA MET A 20 11.10 -0.38 -22.09
C MET A 20 9.89 -1.01 -22.84
N PRO A 21 8.65 -0.47 -22.89
CA PRO A 21 7.61 -1.02 -23.77
C PRO A 21 7.45 -0.21 -25.06
N ILE A 22 8.32 -0.46 -26.03
CA ILE A 22 8.14 0.02 -27.41
C ILE A 22 7.34 -1.05 -28.20
N LYS A 23 6.03 -0.78 -28.34
CA LYS A 23 5.04 -1.25 -29.33
C LYS A 23 4.85 -2.76 -29.64
N ASP A 24 3.56 -3.13 -29.75
CA ASP A 24 2.95 -4.26 -30.49
C ASP A 24 3.48 -5.69 -30.30
N ASP A 25 3.78 -6.07 -29.06
CA ASP A 25 4.01 -7.48 -28.68
C ASP A 25 2.83 -8.05 -27.87
N VAL A 26 2.42 -9.29 -28.16
CA VAL A 26 1.40 -10.04 -27.40
C VAL A 26 1.82 -10.21 -25.92
N LEU A 27 3.12 -10.22 -25.64
CA LEU A 27 3.72 -10.29 -24.30
C LEU A 27 4.09 -8.91 -23.68
N ALA A 28 3.67 -7.79 -24.28
CA ALA A 28 4.01 -6.46 -23.77
C ALA A 28 3.56 -6.22 -22.31
N VAL A 29 2.46 -6.85 -21.89
CA VAL A 29 1.96 -6.75 -20.51
C VAL A 29 2.92 -7.43 -19.53
N TRP A 30 3.37 -8.65 -19.83
CA TRP A 30 4.33 -9.37 -19.00
C TRP A 30 5.67 -8.67 -18.94
N LYS A 31 6.19 -8.17 -20.08
CA LYS A 31 7.42 -7.38 -20.12
C LYS A 31 7.35 -6.16 -19.19
N ARG A 32 6.19 -5.49 -19.09
CA ARG A 32 5.97 -4.36 -18.17
C ARG A 32 5.93 -4.78 -16.70
N VAL A 33 5.24 -5.87 -16.39
CA VAL A 33 5.21 -6.43 -15.04
C VAL A 33 6.64 -6.75 -14.59
N PHE A 34 7.40 -7.46 -15.43
CA PHE A 34 8.81 -7.74 -15.16
C PHE A 34 9.66 -6.48 -15.06
N ALA A 35 9.45 -5.48 -15.93
CA ALA A 35 10.19 -4.23 -15.88
C ALA A 35 9.98 -3.47 -14.56
N VAL A 36 8.75 -3.38 -14.06
CA VAL A 36 8.44 -2.70 -12.78
C VAL A 36 8.97 -3.49 -11.58
N ILE A 37 8.84 -4.81 -11.59
CA ILE A 37 9.38 -5.65 -10.51
C ILE A 37 10.92 -5.55 -10.51
N ALA A 38 11.56 -5.70 -11.67
CA ALA A 38 13.01 -5.61 -11.80
C ALA A 38 13.52 -4.23 -11.40
N SER A 39 12.88 -3.14 -11.84
CA SER A 39 13.28 -1.79 -11.43
C SER A 39 13.11 -1.57 -9.94
N GLY A 40 12.04 -2.09 -9.33
CA GLY A 40 11.83 -2.04 -7.88
C GLY A 40 12.89 -2.81 -7.11
N MET A 41 13.24 -4.02 -7.56
CA MET A 41 14.29 -4.84 -6.96
C MET A 41 15.67 -4.20 -7.09
N ILE A 42 16.01 -3.66 -8.27
CA ILE A 42 17.26 -2.93 -8.49
C ILE A 42 17.31 -1.69 -7.58
N ALA A 43 16.19 -0.98 -7.45
CA ALA A 43 16.02 0.17 -6.56
C ALA A 43 16.09 -0.17 -5.05
N ILE A 44 16.01 -1.45 -4.66
CA ILE A 44 16.26 -1.87 -3.29
C ILE A 44 17.68 -2.43 -3.16
N ALA A 45 18.14 -3.25 -4.10
CA ALA A 45 19.47 -3.86 -4.08
C ALA A 45 20.60 -2.83 -4.13
N SER A 46 20.40 -1.74 -4.88
CA SER A 46 21.36 -0.63 -4.99
C SER A 46 21.43 0.24 -3.72
N SER A 47 20.53 0.04 -2.75
CA SER A 47 20.64 0.67 -1.41
C SER A 47 21.75 0.08 -0.55
N ASN A 48 22.28 -1.10 -0.93
CA ASN A 48 23.29 -1.77 -0.14
C ASN A 48 24.58 -0.92 -0.06
N PRO A 49 25.20 -0.80 1.13
CA PRO A 49 26.41 -0.01 1.32
C PRO A 49 27.57 -0.42 0.41
N LYS A 50 27.60 -1.69 -0.03
CA LYS A 50 28.62 -2.25 -0.94
C LYS A 50 28.50 -1.80 -2.39
N VAL A 51 27.33 -1.32 -2.81
CA VAL A 51 27.04 -0.89 -4.20
C VAL A 51 27.19 0.64 -4.34
N GLY A 52 27.14 1.37 -3.22
CA GLY A 52 27.64 2.75 -3.14
C GLY A 52 26.88 3.79 -3.94
N LEU A 53 25.69 3.50 -4.47
CA LEU A 53 24.85 4.48 -5.14
C LEU A 53 24.07 5.29 -4.10
N PRO A 54 24.39 6.59 -3.88
CA PRO A 54 23.59 7.44 -3.01
C PRO A 54 22.21 7.65 -3.64
N GLY A 55 21.15 7.38 -2.88
CA GLY A 55 19.77 7.63 -3.31
C GLY A 55 19.02 6.42 -3.84
N THR A 56 19.11 5.28 -3.16
CA THR A 56 18.38 4.09 -3.56
C THR A 56 17.88 3.38 -2.30
N GLY A 57 16.61 2.99 -2.27
CA GLY A 57 15.89 2.52 -1.08
C GLY A 57 14.39 2.32 -1.33
N PRO A 58 13.58 1.98 -0.30
CA PRO A 58 12.15 1.69 -0.48
C PRO A 58 11.35 2.84 -1.12
N LEU A 59 11.71 4.09 -0.81
CA LEU A 59 11.10 5.28 -1.44
C LEU A 59 11.38 5.35 -2.94
N SER A 60 12.61 5.03 -3.37
CA SER A 60 12.97 5.00 -4.78
C SER A 60 12.20 3.92 -5.56
N CYS A 61 11.86 2.79 -4.92
CA CYS A 61 10.99 1.76 -5.50
C CYS A 61 9.57 2.31 -5.77
N ILE A 62 9.00 3.07 -4.83
CA ILE A 62 7.69 3.70 -5.00
C ILE A 62 7.73 4.75 -6.12
N VAL A 63 8.75 5.61 -6.12
CA VAL A 63 8.92 6.65 -7.15
C VAL A 63 9.11 6.03 -8.52
N SER A 64 9.93 4.97 -8.65
CA SER A 64 10.15 4.28 -9.93
C SER A 64 8.88 3.66 -10.49
N SER A 65 8.07 3.02 -9.63
CA SER A 65 6.79 2.43 -10.02
C SER A 65 5.78 3.51 -10.45
N PHE A 66 5.75 4.63 -9.74
CA PHE A 66 4.89 5.77 -10.07
C PHE A 66 5.28 6.43 -11.40
N VAL A 67 6.57 6.67 -11.62
CA VAL A 67 7.10 7.27 -12.85
C VAL A 67 6.84 6.34 -14.05
N ALA A 68 7.09 5.04 -13.90
CA ALA A 68 6.78 4.05 -14.94
C ALA A 68 5.28 4.03 -15.29
N ALA A 69 4.41 4.06 -14.27
CA ALA A 69 2.96 4.13 -14.46
C ALA A 69 2.52 5.44 -15.17
N MET A 70 3.15 6.57 -14.86
CA MET A 70 2.89 7.86 -15.51
C MET A 70 3.34 7.87 -16.97
N LEU A 71 4.50 7.32 -17.30
CA LEU A 71 4.98 7.21 -18.68
C LEU A 71 4.03 6.37 -19.53
N TRP A 72 3.61 5.20 -19.02
CA TRP A 72 2.62 4.37 -19.71
C TRP A 72 1.26 5.06 -19.78
N LYS A 73 0.93 5.93 -18.82
CA LYS A 73 -0.29 6.73 -18.87
C LYS A 73 -0.34 7.58 -20.13
N MET A 74 0.78 8.20 -20.51
CA MET A 74 0.88 9.07 -21.68
C MET A 74 1.02 8.31 -23.01
N GLN A 75 1.56 7.09 -22.98
CA GLN A 75 1.94 6.37 -24.21
C GLN A 75 0.91 5.33 -24.69
N LEU A 76 -0.02 4.88 -23.83
CA LEU A 76 -0.82 3.67 -24.12
C LEU A 76 -2.34 3.77 -23.86
N PRO A 77 -3.15 2.96 -24.59
CA PRO A 77 -4.59 2.83 -24.34
C PRO A 77 -4.89 2.22 -22.97
N LEU A 78 -6.04 2.61 -22.38
CA LEU A 78 -6.48 2.26 -21.02
C LEU A 78 -6.53 0.74 -20.76
N HIS A 79 -6.95 -0.07 -21.74
CA HIS A 79 -7.13 -1.52 -21.58
C HIS A 79 -5.84 -2.27 -21.20
N SER A 80 -4.68 -1.83 -21.71
CA SER A 80 -3.39 -2.47 -21.39
C SER A 80 -2.88 -2.14 -19.98
N LYS A 81 -3.38 -1.05 -19.37
CA LYS A 81 -2.97 -0.58 -18.04
C LYS A 81 -3.63 -1.40 -16.93
N MET A 82 -4.93 -1.66 -17.08
CA MET A 82 -5.72 -2.44 -16.11
C MET A 82 -5.12 -3.83 -15.91
N ARG A 83 -4.66 -4.48 -16.99
CA ARG A 83 -4.06 -5.83 -16.92
C ARG A 83 -2.78 -5.91 -16.09
N VAL A 84 -1.92 -4.89 -16.10
CA VAL A 84 -0.69 -4.87 -15.27
C VAL A 84 -1.05 -4.75 -13.79
N VAL A 85 -2.01 -3.87 -13.48
CA VAL A 85 -2.50 -3.68 -12.11
C VAL A 85 -3.13 -4.96 -11.57
N ASP A 86 -3.93 -5.66 -12.38
CA ASP A 86 -4.57 -6.92 -11.99
C ASP A 86 -3.54 -7.99 -11.62
N ILE A 87 -2.46 -8.14 -12.39
CA ILE A 87 -1.40 -9.12 -12.12
C ILE A 87 -0.67 -8.81 -10.81
N ILE A 88 -0.34 -7.53 -10.58
CA ILE A 88 0.30 -7.10 -9.32
C ILE A 88 -0.66 -7.26 -8.14
N GLN A 89 -1.95 -6.98 -8.32
CA GLN A 89 -2.98 -7.19 -7.31
C GLN A 89 -3.13 -8.66 -6.95
N MET A 90 -3.12 -9.56 -7.93
CA MET A 90 -3.15 -11.01 -7.68
C MET A 90 -1.93 -11.47 -6.90
N SER A 91 -0.75 -10.93 -7.22
CA SER A 91 0.48 -11.20 -6.45
C SER A 91 0.36 -10.69 -5.01
N TRP A 92 -0.26 -9.52 -4.81
CA TRP A 92 -0.48 -8.93 -3.49
C TRP A 92 -1.37 -9.78 -2.57
N ILE A 93 -2.36 -10.48 -3.12
CA ILE A 93 -3.24 -11.38 -2.35
C ILE A 93 -2.42 -12.49 -1.64
N VAL A 94 -1.30 -12.92 -2.23
CA VAL A 94 -0.40 -13.92 -1.65
C VAL A 94 0.70 -13.27 -0.79
N LEU A 95 1.27 -12.16 -1.24
CA LEU A 95 2.37 -11.48 -0.54
C LEU A 95 1.93 -10.82 0.77
N CYS A 96 0.71 -10.29 0.84
CA CYS A 96 0.21 -9.59 2.02
C CYS A 96 0.09 -10.53 3.25
N PRO A 97 -0.56 -11.71 3.17
CA PRO A 97 -0.57 -12.67 4.27
C PRO A 97 0.83 -13.17 4.65
N MET A 98 1.71 -13.40 3.67
CA MET A 98 3.08 -13.84 3.90
C MET A 98 3.88 -12.82 4.72
N LEU A 99 3.70 -11.53 4.43
CA LEU A 99 4.37 -10.43 5.14
C LEU A 99 3.96 -10.37 6.62
N PHE A 100 2.67 -10.53 6.92
CA PHE A 100 2.21 -10.62 8.31
C PHE A 100 2.65 -11.92 9.00
N ALA A 101 2.69 -13.04 8.28
CA ALA A 101 3.15 -14.32 8.83
C ALA A 101 4.63 -14.25 9.24
N PHE A 102 5.50 -13.69 8.40
CA PHE A 102 6.92 -13.52 8.72
C PHE A 102 7.17 -12.51 9.82
N THR A 103 6.46 -11.40 9.83
CA THR A 103 6.56 -10.43 10.93
C THR A 103 6.15 -11.08 12.26
N GLY A 104 5.11 -11.94 12.23
CA GLY A 104 4.66 -12.66 13.42
C GLY A 104 5.62 -13.76 13.88
N SER A 105 6.37 -14.39 12.97
CA SER A 105 7.35 -15.42 13.34
C SER A 105 8.60 -14.83 14.00
N ASP A 106 8.91 -13.57 13.73
CA ASP A 106 10.06 -12.86 14.33
C ASP A 106 9.79 -12.37 15.77
N VAL A 107 8.55 -12.54 16.27
CA VAL A 107 8.17 -12.12 17.63
C VAL A 107 8.23 -13.29 18.60
N ASP A 108 9.09 -13.17 19.60
CA ASP A 108 9.10 -14.03 20.78
C ASP A 108 8.62 -13.25 22.00
N ILE A 109 7.42 -13.59 22.48
CA ILE A 109 6.81 -12.96 23.66
C ILE A 109 7.38 -13.55 24.95
N SER A 110 7.99 -14.75 24.88
CA SER A 110 8.49 -15.48 26.05
C SER A 110 9.69 -14.80 26.71
N ILE A 111 10.44 -14.02 25.93
CA ILE A 111 11.61 -13.26 26.37
C ILE A 111 11.25 -11.88 26.95
N LEU A 112 10.01 -11.42 26.79
CA LEU A 112 9.57 -10.11 27.28
C LEU A 112 8.91 -10.24 28.65
N ASP A 113 9.27 -9.33 29.56
CA ASP A 113 8.61 -9.21 30.85
C ASP A 113 7.17 -8.67 30.70
N LEU A 114 6.27 -9.14 31.56
CA LEU A 114 4.87 -8.69 31.57
C LEU A 114 4.76 -7.19 31.82
N TYR A 115 5.67 -6.63 32.60
CA TYR A 115 5.76 -5.19 32.85
C TYR A 115 5.99 -4.40 31.55
N THR A 116 6.91 -4.85 30.70
CA THR A 116 7.21 -4.23 29.40
C THR A 116 6.00 -4.30 28.46
N ILE A 117 5.31 -5.44 28.42
CA ILE A 117 4.11 -5.62 27.59
C ILE A 117 3.00 -4.63 28.00
N GLN A 118 2.80 -4.40 29.30
CA GLN A 118 1.80 -3.43 29.77
C GLN A 118 2.11 -2.01 29.28
N TRP A 119 3.38 -1.58 29.36
CA TRP A 119 3.80 -0.29 28.81
C TRP A 119 3.61 -0.19 27.30
N MET A 120 3.89 -1.27 26.56
CA MET A 120 3.64 -1.34 25.12
C MET A 120 2.15 -1.21 24.77
N VAL A 121 1.26 -1.83 25.55
CA VAL A 121 -0.20 -1.64 25.36
C VAL A 121 -0.60 -0.18 25.65
N SER A 122 -0.10 0.40 26.74
CA SER A 122 -0.41 1.78 27.11
C SER A 122 0.04 2.79 26.05
N ILE A 123 1.24 2.63 25.48
CA ILE A 123 1.74 3.53 24.44
C ILE A 123 0.94 3.39 23.13
N VAL A 124 0.50 2.18 22.78
CA VAL A 124 -0.37 1.95 21.61
C VAL A 124 -1.72 2.64 21.80
N LEU A 125 -2.36 2.48 22.95
CA LEU A 125 -3.63 3.16 23.25
C LEU A 125 -3.50 4.68 23.23
N LEU A 126 -2.43 5.21 23.83
CA LEU A 126 -2.14 6.64 23.79
C LEU A 126 -1.93 7.14 22.36
N SER A 127 -1.21 6.39 21.53
CA SER A 127 -0.98 6.70 20.11
C SER A 127 -2.29 6.78 19.33
N ILE A 128 -3.23 5.85 19.58
CA ILE A 128 -4.55 5.86 18.97
C ILE A 128 -5.31 7.12 19.38
N CYS A 129 -5.32 7.48 20.66
CA CYS A 129 -5.97 8.71 21.16
C CYS A 129 -5.40 9.97 20.51
N ILE A 130 -4.08 10.10 20.43
CA ILE A 130 -3.41 11.25 19.80
C ILE A 130 -3.76 11.33 18.31
N ARG A 131 -3.78 10.18 17.61
CA ARG A 131 -4.18 10.13 16.19
C ARG A 131 -5.64 10.53 15.97
N LEU A 132 -6.54 10.05 16.83
CA LEU A 132 -7.96 10.43 16.77
C LEU A 132 -8.12 11.94 17.01
N LEU A 133 -7.41 12.50 17.99
CA LEU A 133 -7.41 13.94 18.24
C LEU A 133 -6.89 14.74 17.03
N GLY A 134 -5.78 14.30 16.42
CA GLY A 134 -5.24 14.93 15.22
C GLY A 134 -6.22 14.86 14.03
N CYS A 135 -6.90 13.72 13.86
CA CYS A 135 -7.94 13.56 12.86
C CYS A 135 -9.12 14.50 13.10
N CYS A 136 -9.57 14.62 14.37
CA CYS A 136 -10.57 15.59 14.76
C CYS A 136 -10.13 17.01 14.43
N LEU A 137 -8.92 17.43 14.80
CA LEU A 137 -8.42 18.79 14.54
C LEU A 137 -8.39 19.12 13.04
N VAL A 138 -7.92 18.18 12.21
CA VAL A 138 -7.87 18.39 10.75
C VAL A 138 -9.27 18.43 10.13
N LEU A 139 -10.19 17.58 10.61
CA LEU A 139 -11.54 17.49 10.08
C LEU A 139 -12.52 18.51 10.67
N CYS A 140 -12.19 19.16 11.79
CA CYS A 140 -12.99 20.23 12.39
C CYS A 140 -13.14 21.45 11.47
N CYS A 141 -12.20 21.66 10.53
CA CYS A 141 -12.33 22.68 9.48
C CYS A 141 -13.20 22.23 8.29
N GLY A 142 -13.71 21.00 8.31
CA GLY A 142 -14.58 20.43 7.26
C GLY A 142 -16.08 20.53 7.60
N GLN A 143 -16.92 20.18 6.63
CA GLN A 143 -18.38 20.12 6.77
C GLN A 143 -18.88 18.76 7.31
N LEU A 144 -18.04 18.02 8.06
CA LEU A 144 -18.37 16.67 8.55
C LEU A 144 -18.95 16.71 9.97
N ASN A 145 -19.88 15.80 10.24
CA ASN A 145 -20.48 15.63 11.56
C ASN A 145 -19.51 14.93 12.52
N TRP A 146 -19.63 15.15 13.83
CA TRP A 146 -18.77 14.55 14.86
C TRP A 146 -18.71 13.02 14.80
N LYS A 147 -19.82 12.37 14.42
CA LYS A 147 -19.86 10.90 14.22
C LYS A 147 -19.04 10.45 13.01
N GLU A 148 -19.00 11.27 11.96
CA GLU A 148 -18.24 11.02 10.73
C GLU A 148 -16.75 11.19 10.97
N ILE A 149 -16.38 12.20 11.75
CA ILE A 149 -15.00 12.46 12.14
C ILE A 149 -14.43 11.27 12.93
N ILE A 150 -15.16 10.76 13.92
CA ILE A 150 -14.75 9.57 14.68
C ILE A 150 -14.67 8.33 13.78
N PHE A 151 -15.63 8.15 12.87
CA PHE A 151 -15.62 7.06 11.91
C PHE A 151 -14.38 7.08 11.00
N VAL A 152 -14.05 8.23 10.43
CA VAL A 152 -12.85 8.41 9.59
C VAL A 152 -11.59 8.15 10.41
N GLY A 153 -11.53 8.65 11.65
CA GLY A 153 -10.40 8.43 12.56
C GLY A 153 -10.18 6.95 12.91
N LEU A 154 -11.25 6.17 13.08
CA LEU A 154 -11.18 4.73 13.37
C LEU A 154 -10.75 3.92 12.15
N ILE A 155 -11.28 4.20 10.96
CA ILE A 155 -10.85 3.51 9.72
C ILE A 155 -9.38 3.78 9.42
N PHE A 156 -8.90 4.98 9.74
CA PHE A 156 -7.51 5.36 9.46
C PHE A 156 -6.46 4.52 10.24
N GLN A 157 -6.87 3.78 11.27
CA GLN A 157 -6.00 2.86 12.01
C GLN A 157 -5.57 1.63 11.20
N GLY A 158 -6.26 1.30 10.09
CA GLY A 158 -6.02 0.07 9.31
C GLY A 158 -4.74 0.03 8.44
N LYS A 159 -3.75 0.90 8.66
CA LYS A 159 -2.51 0.99 7.85
C LYS A 159 -1.34 0.20 8.47
N ALA A 160 -1.54 -1.11 8.65
CA ALA A 160 -0.61 -2.02 9.33
C ALA A 160 0.56 -2.52 8.45
N THR A 161 0.40 -2.56 7.14
CA THR A 161 1.36 -3.21 6.23
C THR A 161 2.74 -2.55 6.21
N ASN A 162 2.80 -1.22 6.31
CA ASN A 162 4.08 -0.52 6.38
C ASN A 162 4.82 -0.85 7.68
N GLN A 163 4.10 -1.06 8.79
CA GLN A 163 4.71 -1.41 10.07
C GLN A 163 5.27 -2.84 10.01
N ALA A 164 4.50 -3.77 9.47
CA ALA A 164 4.92 -5.15 9.30
C ALA A 164 6.11 -5.28 8.31
N ALA A 165 6.17 -4.45 7.27
CA ALA A 165 7.29 -4.46 6.33
C ALA A 165 8.58 -3.85 6.91
N LEU A 166 8.45 -2.79 7.71
CA LEU A 166 9.61 -2.04 8.22
C LEU A 166 10.15 -2.58 9.55
N ALA A 167 9.32 -3.23 10.37
CA ALA A 167 9.73 -3.72 11.68
C ALA A 167 10.89 -4.73 11.59
N PRO A 168 10.85 -5.79 10.77
CA PRO A 168 11.96 -6.74 10.64
C PRO A 168 13.25 -6.09 10.12
N GLN A 169 13.14 -5.01 9.34
CA GLN A 169 14.31 -4.28 8.84
C GLN A 169 15.12 -3.64 9.97
N ILE A 170 14.45 -3.15 11.03
CA ILE A 170 15.12 -2.57 12.20
C ILE A 170 15.93 -3.66 12.91
N LEU A 171 15.34 -4.84 13.08
CA LEU A 171 16.00 -6.00 13.68
C LEU A 171 17.21 -6.47 12.86
N TYR A 172 17.04 -6.59 11.55
CA TYR A 172 18.14 -6.94 10.65
C TYR A 172 19.29 -5.93 10.70
N ASN A 173 18.98 -4.62 10.75
CA ASN A 173 20.00 -3.59 10.87
C ASN A 173 20.72 -3.65 12.24
N ALA A 174 20.01 -3.98 13.32
CA ALA A 174 20.60 -4.11 14.65
C ALA A 174 21.58 -5.29 14.74
N TRP A 175 21.33 -6.40 14.03
CA TRP A 175 22.27 -7.51 13.94
C TRP A 175 23.61 -7.13 13.31
N TYR A 176 23.64 -6.12 12.42
CA TYR A 176 24.88 -5.65 11.81
C TYR A 176 25.73 -4.77 12.76
N SER A 177 25.11 -4.16 13.77
CA SER A 177 25.81 -3.34 14.76
C SER A 177 26.49 -4.18 15.86
N GLU A 178 26.18 -5.48 15.96
CA GLU A 178 26.72 -6.46 16.95
C GLU A 178 26.60 -6.08 18.43
N ASP A 179 25.90 -4.99 18.75
CA ASP A 179 25.69 -4.52 20.12
C ASP A 179 24.43 -5.16 20.73
N PRO A 180 24.55 -5.91 21.85
CA PRO A 180 23.42 -6.59 22.47
C PRO A 180 22.30 -5.64 22.91
N GLU A 181 22.60 -4.39 23.26
CA GLU A 181 21.56 -3.41 23.65
C GLU A 181 20.67 -3.02 22.46
N ASN A 182 21.30 -2.76 21.31
CA ASN A 182 20.58 -2.41 20.07
C ASN A 182 19.71 -3.55 19.56
N ILE A 183 20.15 -4.80 19.73
CA ILE A 183 19.37 -5.97 19.35
C ILE A 183 18.11 -6.08 20.22
N ASN A 184 18.23 -5.91 21.54
CA ASN A 184 17.08 -5.93 22.45
C ASN A 184 16.06 -4.84 22.12
N MET A 185 16.51 -3.60 21.88
CA MET A 185 15.64 -2.49 21.47
C MET A 185 14.93 -2.76 20.13
N ALA A 186 15.61 -3.42 19.20
CA ALA A 186 15.02 -3.77 17.91
C ALA A 186 13.95 -4.86 18.05
N VAL A 187 14.21 -5.89 18.87
CA VAL A 187 13.22 -6.93 19.21
C VAL A 187 11.98 -6.32 19.87
N GLU A 188 12.17 -5.43 20.86
CA GLU A 188 11.05 -4.70 21.48
C GLU A 188 10.25 -3.88 20.47
N SER A 189 10.93 -3.26 19.49
CA SER A 189 10.29 -2.48 18.43
C SER A 189 9.45 -3.35 17.49
N VAL A 190 9.93 -4.56 17.14
CA VAL A 190 9.16 -5.52 16.33
C VAL A 190 7.94 -6.03 17.09
N THR A 191 8.11 -6.38 18.37
CA THR A 191 6.99 -6.83 19.22
C THR A 191 5.95 -5.73 19.40
N LEU A 192 6.36 -4.48 19.61
CA LEU A 192 5.46 -3.33 19.69
C LEU A 192 4.67 -3.14 18.38
N ALA A 193 5.30 -3.32 17.23
CA ALA A 193 4.62 -3.23 15.93
C ALA A 193 3.54 -4.32 15.79
N VAL A 194 3.84 -5.57 16.14
CA VAL A 194 2.85 -6.67 16.10
C VAL A 194 1.71 -6.44 17.08
N LEU A 195 2.01 -6.01 18.31
CA LEU A 195 0.99 -5.67 19.32
C LEU A 195 0.09 -4.53 18.84
N ALA A 196 0.66 -3.51 18.20
CA ALA A 196 -0.10 -2.42 17.59
C ALA A 196 -1.01 -2.92 16.47
N ILE A 197 -0.56 -3.84 15.62
CA ILE A 197 -1.38 -4.43 14.55
C ILE A 197 -2.54 -5.24 15.15
N MET A 198 -2.30 -6.01 16.21
CA MET A 198 -3.32 -6.79 16.90
C MET A 198 -4.41 -5.93 17.54
N ILE A 199 -4.08 -4.73 18.05
CA ILE A 199 -5.04 -3.81 18.67
C ILE A 199 -5.75 -2.95 17.61
N CYS A 200 -5.00 -2.40 16.64
CA CYS A 200 -5.52 -1.48 15.63
C CYS A 200 -6.41 -2.16 14.59
N THR A 201 -6.15 -3.43 14.24
CA THR A 201 -6.94 -4.14 13.20
C THR A 201 -8.39 -4.38 13.64
N PRO A 202 -8.67 -4.92 14.84
CA PRO A 202 -10.03 -5.04 15.35
C PRO A 202 -10.73 -3.69 15.50
N LEU A 203 -10.01 -2.65 15.95
CA LEU A 203 -10.57 -1.30 16.07
C LEU A 203 -10.95 -0.70 14.71
N ALA A 204 -10.11 -0.86 13.69
CA ALA A 204 -10.41 -0.43 12.33
C ALA A 204 -11.60 -1.19 11.75
N HIS A 205 -11.68 -2.50 11.98
CA HIS A 205 -12.81 -3.32 11.56
C HIS A 205 -14.11 -2.91 12.27
N LEU A 206 -14.03 -2.61 13.57
CA LEU A 206 -15.16 -2.09 14.35
C LEU A 206 -15.63 -0.73 13.81
N GLY A 207 -14.70 0.17 13.49
CA GLY A 207 -14.99 1.45 12.85
C GLY A 207 -15.73 1.27 11.53
N ALA A 208 -15.21 0.39 10.65
CA ALA A 208 -15.84 0.09 9.36
C ALA A 208 -17.27 -0.50 9.52
N LYS A 209 -17.44 -1.44 10.46
CA LYS A 209 -18.74 -2.08 10.72
C LYS A 209 -19.78 -1.10 11.30
N LEU A 210 -19.37 -0.23 12.22
CA LEU A 210 -20.28 0.70 12.88
C LEU A 210 -20.65 1.91 12.03
N GLY A 211 -19.73 2.43 11.22
CA GLY A 211 -20.04 3.61 10.40
C GLY A 211 -20.58 3.32 9.00
N GLY A 212 -20.52 2.08 8.52
CA GLY A 212 -21.20 1.68 7.27
C GLY A 212 -22.71 1.98 7.27
N PRO A 213 -23.49 1.52 8.27
CA PRO A 213 -24.93 1.76 8.34
C PRO A 213 -25.32 3.21 8.65
N CYS A 214 -24.45 3.96 9.36
CA CYS A 214 -24.80 5.29 9.88
C CYS A 214 -24.60 6.42 8.85
N LEU A 215 -23.82 6.18 7.77
CA LEU A 215 -23.36 7.22 6.86
C LEU A 215 -23.73 7.05 5.38
N LEU A 216 -24.04 5.83 4.92
CA LEU A 216 -24.49 5.61 3.53
C LEU A 216 -25.98 5.88 3.30
N SER A 217 -26.75 6.30 4.31
CA SER A 217 -28.20 6.51 4.19
C SER A 217 -28.61 7.81 3.48
N LYS A 218 -27.70 8.50 2.78
CA LYS A 218 -27.95 9.76 2.06
C LYS A 218 -27.66 9.71 0.56
N ILE A 219 -27.88 8.56 -0.08
CA ILE A 219 -28.08 8.55 -1.53
C ILE A 219 -29.59 8.71 -1.77
N PRO A 220 -30.09 9.84 -2.31
CA PRO A 220 -31.41 9.81 -2.93
C PRO A 220 -31.32 8.80 -4.07
N VAL A 221 -32.06 7.70 -3.92
CA VAL A 221 -32.30 6.75 -5.00
C VAL A 221 -32.91 7.55 -6.14
N ILE A 222 -32.12 7.84 -7.18
CA ILE A 222 -32.67 8.17 -8.48
C ILE A 222 -33.26 6.84 -8.97
N GLN A 223 -34.56 6.69 -8.74
CA GLN A 223 -35.37 5.61 -9.27
C GLN A 223 -35.47 5.78 -10.79
N ASP A 224 -35.43 4.65 -11.49
CA ASP A 224 -35.67 4.42 -12.92
C ASP A 224 -34.43 4.66 -13.83
N THR A 225 -33.92 3.69 -14.60
CA THR A 225 -34.63 2.72 -15.46
C THR A 225 -33.84 1.41 -15.64
N GLU A 226 -34.54 0.28 -15.50
CA GLU A 226 -34.29 -1.09 -16.00
C GLU A 226 -32.84 -1.62 -16.13
N VAL A 227 -32.39 -2.32 -15.09
CA VAL A 227 -31.39 -3.39 -15.23
C VAL A 227 -32.13 -4.64 -15.71
N ILE A 228 -32.24 -4.82 -17.03
CA ILE A 228 -32.51 -6.14 -17.60
C ILE A 228 -31.25 -6.99 -17.34
N SER A 229 -31.44 -8.04 -16.56
CA SER A 229 -30.48 -9.07 -16.24
C SER A 229 -30.02 -9.79 -17.52
N ILE A 230 -28.79 -9.53 -17.96
CA ILE A 230 -28.11 -10.39 -18.94
C ILE A 230 -26.99 -11.15 -18.21
N PRO A 231 -27.04 -12.48 -18.14
CA PRO A 231 -26.04 -13.29 -17.45
C PRO A 231 -24.68 -13.27 -18.17
N PHE A 232 -23.63 -13.51 -17.37
CA PHE A 232 -22.20 -13.57 -17.70
C PHE A 232 -21.82 -14.71 -18.68
N SER A 233 -22.40 -14.73 -19.87
CA SER A 233 -21.90 -15.55 -20.98
C SER A 233 -22.33 -14.95 -22.31
N ILE A 234 -21.39 -14.95 -23.25
CA ILE A 234 -21.51 -14.49 -24.65
C ILE A 234 -21.22 -12.99 -24.85
N THR A 235 -19.93 -12.65 -24.88
CA THR A 235 -19.43 -11.58 -25.75
C THR A 235 -18.19 -12.09 -26.46
N SER A 236 -18.40 -13.02 -27.40
CA SER A 236 -17.36 -13.45 -28.34
C SER A 236 -17.83 -13.47 -29.79
N GLN A 237 -19.01 -12.95 -30.12
CA GLN A 237 -19.51 -12.91 -31.50
C GLN A 237 -20.37 -11.66 -31.71
N LEU A 238 -19.82 -10.63 -32.36
CA LEU A 238 -20.41 -9.96 -33.54
C LEU A 238 -19.55 -8.75 -33.97
N PRO A 239 -19.52 -8.43 -35.28
CA PRO A 239 -18.43 -7.72 -35.94
C PRO A 239 -18.55 -6.20 -35.91
N VAL A 240 -17.39 -5.57 -36.13
CA VAL A 240 -17.20 -4.15 -36.47
C VAL A 240 -17.94 -3.84 -37.78
N THR A 241 -18.97 -2.98 -37.75
CA THR A 241 -19.42 -2.22 -38.93
C THR A 241 -20.24 -0.99 -38.55
N GLU A 242 -19.73 0.16 -39.05
CA GLU A 242 -20.41 1.40 -39.45
C GLU A 242 -20.91 2.43 -38.42
N LEU A 243 -20.18 3.57 -38.41
CA LEU A 243 -20.60 4.90 -37.98
C LEU A 243 -21.58 5.52 -39.00
N PRO A 244 -22.68 6.17 -38.58
CA PRO A 244 -23.31 7.21 -39.39
C PRO A 244 -22.86 8.60 -38.91
N ASN A 245 -22.27 9.28 -39.88
CA ASN A 245 -21.94 10.70 -39.93
C ASN A 245 -23.23 11.54 -39.89
N ILE A 246 -23.37 12.49 -38.96
CA ILE A 246 -24.41 13.52 -39.05
C ILE A 246 -23.80 14.88 -38.74
N HIS A 247 -23.51 15.59 -39.83
CA HIS A 247 -23.43 17.04 -39.92
C HIS A 247 -24.86 17.62 -39.94
N ASN A 248 -24.96 18.84 -39.40
CA ASN A 248 -26.09 19.78 -39.29
C ASN A 248 -27.00 19.64 -38.07
#